data_AF-A0A9W7E9S2-F1
#
_entry.id   AF-A0A9W7E9S2-F1
#
_cell.length_a   1.000
_cell.length_b   1.000
_cell.length_c   1.000
_cell.angle_alpha   90.00
_cell.angle_beta   90.00
_cell.angle_gamma   90.00
#
_symmetry.space_group_name_H-M   'P 1'
#
loop_
_entity.id
_entity.type
_entity.pdbx_description
1 polymer ?
#
loop_
_entity_poly.entity_id
_entity_poly.type
_entity_poly.pdbx_seq_one_letter_code
_entity_poly.pdbx_strand_id
1 'polypeptide(L)'
;MPYEWTDLTTCLNDHKDFLLSLPLITLSALTLSPSEGETVHLSVNSVTSCPYCTGLHGNLGRMAGLNSDAIENAKSDSECASKAGEHGGIALYAREFAFKGYDKNGENILAEKMGSLKAKCVTALCQFLKWGSYGGNTINSTLSSPTPFNLVFTLYYGPLFVLVKVVSGILSVMPTNGPKAINIVMSLALPIIAGFWIVPVGILGVFWPVSAGGKKD
;
A
#
# COMPACT_ATOMS: atom_id res chain seq x y z
N MET A 1 -14.23 8.17 6.16
CA MET A 1 -14.79 7.92 4.81
C MET A 1 -14.04 6.73 4.22
N PRO A 2 -14.67 5.84 3.43
CA PRO A 2 -13.94 4.75 2.80
C PRO A 2 -12.83 5.34 1.92
N TYR A 3 -11.61 4.83 2.07
CA TYR A 3 -10.47 5.19 1.22
C TYR A 3 -10.67 4.51 -0.13
N GLU A 4 -11.45 5.12 -1.01
CA GLU A 4 -11.82 4.65 -2.35
C GLU A 4 -11.81 5.78 -3.38
N TRP A 5 -11.76 5.44 -4.67
CA TRP A 5 -11.94 6.40 -5.74
C TRP A 5 -13.41 6.53 -6.10
N THR A 6 -13.91 7.76 -6.16
CA THR A 6 -15.28 8.06 -6.59
C THR A 6 -15.34 8.73 -7.97
N ASP A 7 -14.20 9.15 -8.50
CA ASP A 7 -14.09 9.84 -9.77
C ASP A 7 -12.78 9.51 -10.51
N LEU A 8 -12.82 9.70 -11.84
CA LEU A 8 -11.71 9.40 -12.75
C LEU A 8 -10.49 10.30 -12.51
N THR A 9 -10.69 11.58 -12.18
CA THR A 9 -9.60 12.55 -12.03
C THR A 9 -8.72 12.22 -10.83
N THR A 10 -9.33 11.92 -9.68
CA THR A 10 -8.60 11.48 -8.48
C THR A 10 -7.87 10.18 -8.75
N CYS A 11 -8.54 9.20 -9.38
CA CYS A 11 -7.93 7.93 -9.78
C CYS A 11 -6.69 8.13 -10.65
N LEU A 12 -6.78 8.90 -11.73
CA LEU A 12 -5.66 9.14 -12.66
C LEU A 12 -4.48 9.86 -11.99
N ASN A 13 -4.75 10.82 -11.10
CA ASN A 13 -3.70 11.51 -10.35
C ASN A 13 -2.93 10.55 -9.45
N ASP A 14 -3.62 9.66 -8.73
CA ASP A 14 -2.95 8.69 -7.86
C ASP A 14 -2.17 7.64 -8.67
N HIS A 15 -2.64 7.27 -9.87
CA HIS A 15 -1.91 6.37 -10.78
C HIS A 15 -0.63 7.03 -11.34
N LYS A 16 -0.65 8.33 -11.60
CA LYS A 16 0.55 9.10 -11.95
C LYS A 16 1.57 9.07 -10.80
N ASP A 17 1.13 9.36 -9.59
CA ASP A 17 2.01 9.38 -8.41
C ASP A 17 2.61 7.99 -8.13
N PHE A 18 1.82 6.93 -8.31
CA PHE A 18 2.30 5.56 -8.29
C PHE A 18 3.35 5.29 -9.38
N LEU A 19 3.06 5.65 -10.63
CA LEU A 19 3.95 5.39 -11.77
C LEU A 19 5.33 6.00 -11.53
N LEU A 20 5.37 7.23 -11.00
CA LEU A 20 6.62 7.92 -10.65
C LEU A 20 7.36 7.26 -9.48
N SER A 21 6.64 6.55 -8.60
CA SER A 21 7.21 5.86 -7.44
C SER A 21 7.70 4.44 -7.76
N LEU A 22 7.30 3.86 -8.90
CA LEU A 22 7.56 2.46 -9.25
C LEU A 22 9.04 2.02 -9.16
N PRO A 23 10.03 2.84 -9.57
CA PRO A 23 11.44 2.47 -9.38
C PRO A 23 11.83 2.30 -7.90
N LEU A 24 11.36 3.19 -7.02
CA LEU A 24 11.63 3.12 -5.58
C LEU A 24 10.85 1.98 -4.91
N ILE A 25 9.61 1.71 -5.35
CA ILE A 25 8.82 0.56 -4.91
C ILE A 25 9.59 -0.73 -5.22
N THR A 26 10.12 -0.87 -6.44
CA THR A 26 10.90 -2.05 -6.83
C THR A 26 12.20 -2.16 -6.04
N LEU A 27 12.91 -1.04 -5.86
CA LEU A 27 14.16 -0.98 -5.09
C LEU A 27 13.96 -1.30 -3.61
N SER A 28 12.77 -1.05 -3.05
CA SER A 28 12.45 -1.34 -1.66
C SER A 28 12.67 -2.81 -1.30
N ALA A 29 12.42 -3.75 -2.22
CA ALA A 29 12.60 -5.18 -1.99
C ALA A 29 14.07 -5.60 -1.80
N LEU A 30 15.01 -4.77 -2.29
CA LEU A 30 16.45 -4.96 -2.11
C LEU A 30 17.00 -4.16 -0.92
N THR A 31 16.25 -3.15 -0.47
CA THR A 31 16.73 -2.14 0.48
C THR A 31 16.16 -2.34 1.87
N LEU A 32 14.93 -2.83 1.98
CA LEU A 32 14.21 -3.09 3.22
C LEU A 32 14.21 -4.58 3.53
N SER A 33 14.24 -4.93 4.82
CA SER A 33 13.91 -6.28 5.24
C SER A 33 12.42 -6.59 5.00
N PRO A 34 12.03 -7.87 4.92
CA PRO A 34 10.62 -8.24 4.88
C PRO A 34 9.78 -7.64 6.02
N SER A 35 10.32 -7.60 7.24
CA SER A 35 9.61 -7.03 8.39
C SER A 35 9.49 -5.51 8.32
N GLU A 36 10.50 -4.80 7.82
CA GLU A 36 10.43 -3.36 7.55
C GLU A 36 9.34 -3.06 6.51
N GLY A 37 9.34 -3.79 5.39
CA GLY A 37 8.36 -3.61 4.30
C GLY A 37 6.92 -3.91 4.73
N GLU A 38 6.68 -5.04 5.40
CA GLU A 38 5.34 -5.38 5.87
C GLU A 38 4.87 -4.49 7.03
N THR A 39 5.78 -3.91 7.83
CA THR A 39 5.40 -2.88 8.80
C THR A 39 4.80 -1.66 8.10
N VAL A 40 5.38 -1.21 6.98
CA VAL A 40 4.79 -0.11 6.17
C VAL A 40 3.37 -0.49 5.74
N HIS A 41 3.21 -1.68 5.20
CA HIS A 41 1.93 -2.12 4.68
C HIS A 41 0.87 -2.23 5.78
N LEU A 42 1.14 -2.93 6.87
CA LEU A 42 0.20 -3.09 7.96
C LEU A 42 -0.18 -1.75 8.60
N SER A 43 0.78 -0.82 8.75
CA SER A 43 0.52 0.49 9.32
C SER A 43 -0.34 1.38 8.41
N VAL A 44 -0.15 1.37 7.10
CA VAL A 44 -1.06 2.08 6.18
C VAL A 44 -2.45 1.42 6.20
N ASN A 45 -2.52 0.08 6.19
CA ASN A 45 -3.81 -0.62 6.18
C ASN A 45 -4.61 -0.45 7.48
N SER A 46 -3.93 -0.21 8.61
CA SER A 46 -4.60 0.13 9.88
C SER A 46 -5.46 1.41 9.81
N VAL A 47 -5.24 2.23 8.79
CA VAL A 47 -6.01 3.45 8.51
C VAL A 47 -7.00 3.21 7.37
N THR A 48 -6.55 2.58 6.28
CA THR A 48 -7.36 2.44 5.07
C THR A 48 -8.38 1.29 5.12
N SER A 49 -8.18 0.32 6.02
CA SER A 49 -9.08 -0.80 6.29
C SER A 49 -9.48 -1.60 5.05
N CYS A 50 -8.54 -1.90 4.15
CA CYS A 50 -8.81 -2.67 2.93
C CYS A 50 -8.70 -4.19 3.18
N PRO A 51 -9.78 -4.98 2.99
CA PRO A 51 -9.76 -6.43 3.26
C PRO A 51 -8.79 -7.23 2.39
N TYR A 52 -8.53 -6.79 1.15
CA TYR A 52 -7.55 -7.44 0.28
C TYR A 52 -6.13 -7.28 0.81
N CYS A 53 -5.83 -6.08 1.32
CA CYS A 53 -4.54 -5.76 1.93
C CYS A 53 -4.39 -6.49 3.27
N THR A 54 -5.43 -6.55 4.10
CA THR A 54 -5.47 -7.36 5.34
C THR A 54 -5.09 -8.80 5.04
N GLY A 55 -5.75 -9.42 4.06
CA GLY A 55 -5.48 -10.82 3.71
C GLY A 55 -4.06 -11.04 3.20
N LEU A 56 -3.55 -10.18 2.31
CA LEU A 56 -2.22 -10.38 1.71
C LEU A 56 -1.10 -10.03 2.70
N HIS A 57 -1.09 -8.80 3.20
CA HIS A 57 -0.03 -8.27 4.05
C HIS A 57 -0.11 -8.76 5.49
N GLY A 58 -1.31 -9.11 5.98
CA GLY A 58 -1.45 -9.83 7.24
C GLY A 58 -0.66 -11.15 7.23
N ASN A 59 -0.78 -11.93 6.15
CA ASN A 59 -0.05 -13.18 5.98
C ASN A 59 1.46 -12.98 5.75
N LEU A 60 1.85 -12.04 4.88
CA LEU A 60 3.26 -11.72 4.65
C LEU A 60 3.94 -11.19 5.94
N GLY A 61 3.28 -10.30 6.67
CA GLY A 61 3.75 -9.79 7.96
C GLY A 61 3.91 -10.89 9.00
N ARG A 62 2.95 -11.81 9.11
CA ARG A 62 3.03 -12.99 9.99
C ARG A 62 4.21 -13.89 9.59
N MET A 63 4.41 -14.11 8.29
CA MET A 63 5.56 -14.86 7.79
C MET A 63 6.89 -14.13 8.03
N ALA A 64 6.89 -12.80 8.10
CA ALA A 64 8.04 -11.98 8.47
C ALA A 64 8.27 -11.88 9.99
N GLY A 65 7.42 -12.52 10.80
CA GLY A 65 7.54 -12.55 12.26
C GLY A 65 6.86 -11.39 12.99
N LEU A 66 6.05 -10.59 12.29
CA LEU A 66 5.29 -9.49 12.88
C LEU A 66 4.01 -9.99 13.55
N ASN A 67 3.54 -9.25 14.55
CA ASN A 67 2.18 -9.39 15.07
C ASN A 67 1.22 -8.54 14.22
N SER A 68 0.91 -9.03 13.01
CA SER A 68 0.13 -8.30 12.02
C SER A 68 -1.19 -7.77 12.57
N ASP A 69 -1.94 -8.63 13.25
CA ASP A 69 -3.25 -8.28 13.82
C ASP A 69 -3.14 -7.11 14.82
N ALA A 70 -2.09 -7.07 15.63
CA ALA A 70 -1.89 -6.00 16.59
C ALA A 70 -1.54 -4.66 15.94
N ILE A 71 -0.75 -4.66 14.86
CA ILE A 71 -0.40 -3.44 14.12
C ILE A 71 -1.62 -2.90 13.38
N GLU A 72 -2.37 -3.77 12.71
CA GLU A 72 -3.51 -3.41 11.87
C GLU A 72 -4.70 -2.90 12.69
N ASN A 73 -4.92 -3.46 13.89
CA ASN A 73 -6.01 -3.05 14.78
C ASN A 73 -5.62 -1.93 15.77
N ALA A 74 -4.43 -1.32 15.61
CA ALA A 74 -4.01 -0.23 16.48
C ALA A 74 -4.93 1.00 16.35
N LYS A 75 -5.29 1.62 17.48
CA LYS A 75 -6.25 2.73 17.55
C LYS A 75 -5.58 4.10 17.51
N SER A 76 -4.30 4.18 17.81
CA SER A 76 -3.51 5.41 17.77
C SER A 76 -2.16 5.19 17.09
N ASP A 77 -1.51 6.28 16.73
CA ASP A 77 -0.17 6.26 16.17
C ASP A 77 0.86 5.72 17.15
N SER A 78 0.74 6.08 18.44
CA SER A 78 1.58 5.55 19.52
C SER A 78 1.39 4.06 19.74
N GLU A 79 0.16 3.56 19.66
CA GLU A 79 -0.14 2.13 19.77
C GLU A 79 0.45 1.38 18.57
N CYS A 80 0.23 1.87 17.35
CA CYS A 80 0.76 1.25 16.14
C CYS A 80 2.30 1.15 16.19
N ALA A 81 2.97 2.24 16.57
CA ALA A 81 4.43 2.27 16.74
C ALA A 81 4.90 1.29 17.83
N SER A 82 4.19 1.20 18.96
CA SER A 82 4.51 0.27 20.04
C SER A 82 4.35 -1.20 19.60
N LYS A 83 3.28 -1.53 18.88
CA LYS A 83 3.03 -2.89 18.37
C LYS A 83 4.02 -3.32 17.29
N ALA A 84 4.57 -2.36 16.54
CA ALA A 84 5.63 -2.60 15.55
C ALA A 84 7.02 -2.82 16.16
N GLY A 85 7.19 -2.66 17.48
CA GLY A 85 8.44 -2.94 18.19
C GLY A 85 9.61 -2.09 17.67
N GLU A 86 10.69 -2.73 17.23
CA GLU A 86 11.88 -2.05 16.70
C GLU A 86 11.60 -1.23 15.42
N HIS A 87 10.50 -1.53 14.71
CA HIS A 87 10.08 -0.79 13.51
C HIS A 87 9.10 0.35 13.82
N GLY A 88 8.95 0.74 15.10
CA GLY A 88 7.98 1.77 15.52
C GLY A 88 8.10 3.12 14.79
N GLY A 89 9.32 3.51 14.39
CA GLY A 89 9.53 4.72 13.57
C GLY A 89 8.94 4.62 12.16
N ILE A 90 9.03 3.44 11.53
CA ILE A 90 8.41 3.17 10.23
C ILE A 90 6.89 3.17 10.36
N ALA A 91 6.37 2.49 11.38
CA ALA A 91 4.94 2.38 11.62
C ALA A 91 4.28 3.74 11.87
N LEU A 92 4.92 4.59 12.68
CA LEU A 92 4.47 5.96 12.93
C LEU A 92 4.37 6.77 11.62
N TYR A 93 5.46 6.82 10.84
CA TYR A 93 5.49 7.55 9.57
C TYR A 93 4.45 7.03 8.57
N ALA A 94 4.37 5.71 8.40
CA ALA A 94 3.47 5.08 7.44
C ALA A 94 1.98 5.32 7.78
N ARG A 95 1.64 5.29 9.07
CA ARG A 95 0.28 5.59 9.54
C ARG A 95 -0.07 7.06 9.35
N GLU A 96 0.84 7.98 9.68
CA GLU A 96 0.65 9.40 9.40
C GLU A 96 0.51 9.69 7.90
N PHE A 97 1.31 9.02 7.06
CA PHE A 97 1.19 9.12 5.60
C PHE A 97 -0.20 8.69 5.12
N ALA A 98 -0.77 7.63 5.69
CA ALA A 98 -2.11 7.18 5.31
C ALA A 98 -3.19 8.21 5.64
N PHE A 99 -3.08 8.90 6.78
CA PHE A 99 -4.00 9.97 7.18
C PHE A 99 -3.82 11.27 6.38
N LYS A 100 -2.57 11.76 6.29
CA LYS A 100 -2.25 13.13 5.85
C LYS A 100 -1.70 13.20 4.42
N GLY A 101 -1.28 12.06 3.86
CA GLY A 101 -0.51 12.01 2.63
C GLY A 101 0.99 12.23 2.86
N TYR A 102 1.73 12.47 1.78
CA TYR A 102 3.17 12.67 1.83
C TYR A 102 3.54 13.93 2.63
N ASP A 103 4.37 13.74 3.66
CA ASP A 103 5.03 14.80 4.41
C ASP A 103 6.54 14.69 4.29
N LYS A 104 7.16 15.73 3.71
CA LYS A 104 8.61 15.82 3.55
C LYS A 104 9.34 15.89 4.89
N ASN A 105 8.75 16.51 5.91
CA ASN A 105 9.38 16.60 7.23
C ASN A 105 9.39 15.23 7.92
N GLY A 106 8.27 14.50 7.87
CA GLY A 106 8.20 13.11 8.31
C GLY A 106 9.24 12.22 7.61
N GLU A 107 9.40 12.34 6.28
CA GLU A 107 10.42 11.57 5.55
C GLU A 107 11.84 11.94 6.02
N ASN A 108 12.13 13.22 6.25
CA ASN A 108 13.44 13.66 6.75
C ASN A 108 13.74 13.08 8.14
N ILE A 109 12.78 13.10 9.07
CA ILE A 109 12.92 12.52 10.40
C ILE A 109 13.17 11.00 10.32
N LEU A 110 12.49 10.32 9.39
CA LEU A 110 12.73 8.90 9.15
C LEU A 110 14.13 8.67 8.56
N ALA A 111 14.56 9.52 7.63
CA ALA A 111 15.87 9.46 6.98
C ALA A 111 17.03 9.66 7.96
N GLU A 112 16.87 10.47 9.00
CA GLU A 112 17.87 10.62 10.07
C GLU A 112 18.12 9.30 10.83
N LYS A 113 17.11 8.42 10.90
CA LYS A 113 17.20 7.14 11.62
C LYS A 113 17.69 5.98 10.78
N MET A 114 17.28 5.91 9.51
CA MET A 114 17.54 4.74 8.65
C MET A 114 18.28 5.05 7.34
N GLY A 115 18.62 6.32 7.10
CA GLY A 115 19.23 6.80 5.86
C GLY A 115 18.20 7.20 4.81
N SER A 116 18.58 8.18 3.97
CA SER A 116 17.68 8.81 2.97
C SER A 116 17.10 7.81 1.97
N LEU A 117 17.89 6.84 1.50
CA LEU A 117 17.41 5.86 0.52
C LEU A 117 16.31 4.95 1.10
N LYS A 118 16.52 4.43 2.31
CA LYS A 118 15.52 3.61 3.01
C LYS A 118 14.24 4.38 3.29
N ALA A 119 14.35 5.63 3.75
CA ALA A 119 13.19 6.49 3.99
C ALA A 119 12.37 6.70 2.71
N LYS A 120 13.02 6.99 1.57
CA LYS A 120 12.34 7.10 0.27
C LYS A 120 11.67 5.80 -0.18
N CYS A 121 12.29 4.65 0.08
CA CYS A 121 11.69 3.34 -0.20
C CYS A 121 10.45 3.11 0.67
N VAL A 122 10.49 3.50 1.95
CA VAL A 122 9.32 3.46 2.85
C VAL A 122 8.21 4.37 2.33
N THR A 123 8.50 5.62 1.95
CA THR A 123 7.53 6.54 1.35
C THR A 123 6.88 5.95 0.10
N ALA A 124 7.70 5.36 -0.79
CA ALA A 124 7.21 4.73 -2.01
C ALA A 124 6.30 3.53 -1.73
N LEU A 125 6.62 2.69 -0.72
CA LEU A 125 5.74 1.62 -0.26
C LEU A 125 4.45 2.13 0.38
N CYS A 126 4.48 3.27 1.07
CA CYS A 126 3.26 3.90 1.58
C CYS A 126 2.32 4.28 0.42
N GLN A 127 2.86 4.87 -0.66
CA GLN A 127 2.11 5.17 -1.87
C GLN A 127 1.58 3.91 -2.55
N PHE A 128 2.41 2.85 -2.63
CA PHE A 128 2.04 1.55 -3.20
C PHE A 128 0.80 0.97 -2.51
N LEU A 129 0.81 0.89 -1.19
CA LEU A 129 -0.32 0.31 -0.47
C LEU A 129 -1.52 1.25 -0.41
N LYS A 130 -1.31 2.57 -0.36
CA LYS A 130 -2.43 3.52 -0.45
C LYS A 130 -3.18 3.31 -1.77
N TRP A 131 -2.49 3.19 -2.89
CA TRP A 131 -3.10 2.82 -4.17
C TRP A 131 -3.83 1.47 -4.09
N GLY A 132 -3.20 0.44 -3.53
CA GLY A 132 -3.82 -0.89 -3.40
C GLY A 132 -5.09 -0.87 -2.54
N SER A 133 -5.09 -0.07 -1.49
CA SER A 133 -6.24 0.11 -0.59
C SER A 133 -7.40 0.80 -1.32
N TYR A 134 -7.12 1.88 -2.04
CA TYR A 134 -8.13 2.59 -2.83
C TYR A 134 -8.74 1.70 -3.91
N GLY A 135 -7.90 0.92 -4.63
CA GLY A 135 -8.38 -0.01 -5.63
C GLY A 135 -9.27 -1.10 -5.05
N GLY A 136 -8.85 -1.71 -3.95
CA GLY A 136 -9.61 -2.78 -3.30
C GLY A 136 -10.95 -2.28 -2.75
N ASN A 137 -10.96 -1.11 -2.12
CA ASN A 137 -12.18 -0.51 -1.60
C ASN A 137 -13.13 -0.06 -2.71
N THR A 138 -12.62 0.47 -3.84
CA THR A 138 -13.44 0.81 -5.02
C THR A 138 -14.13 -0.43 -5.62
N ILE A 139 -13.44 -1.58 -5.63
CA ILE A 139 -14.04 -2.85 -6.06
C ILE A 139 -15.13 -3.27 -5.07
N ASN A 140 -14.87 -3.18 -3.77
CA ASN A 140 -15.86 -3.53 -2.74
C ASN A 140 -17.12 -2.65 -2.83
N SER A 141 -16.97 -1.34 -3.05
CA SER A 141 -18.11 -0.44 -3.20
C SER A 141 -18.88 -0.63 -4.49
N THR A 142 -18.30 -1.27 -5.51
CA THR A 142 -19.07 -1.69 -6.69
C THR A 142 -20.21 -2.65 -6.32
N LEU A 143 -20.01 -3.49 -5.30
CA LEU A 143 -21.02 -4.46 -4.86
C LEU A 143 -22.13 -3.85 -4.00
N SER A 144 -21.82 -2.80 -3.23
CA SER A 144 -22.78 -2.14 -2.35
C SER A 144 -23.48 -0.95 -3.01
N SER A 145 -22.76 -0.19 -3.83
CA SER A 145 -23.19 1.08 -4.43
C SER A 145 -22.54 1.28 -5.81
N PRO A 146 -22.96 0.53 -6.85
CA PRO A 146 -22.35 0.59 -8.16
C PRO A 146 -22.52 1.98 -8.81
N THR A 147 -21.41 2.55 -9.29
CA THR A 147 -21.40 3.72 -10.18
C THR A 147 -20.82 3.31 -11.54
N PRO A 148 -21.05 4.06 -12.63
CA PRO A 148 -20.40 3.78 -13.92
C PRO A 148 -18.88 3.72 -13.83
N PHE A 149 -18.27 4.62 -13.03
CA PHE A 149 -16.83 4.60 -12.77
C PHE A 149 -16.40 3.30 -12.06
N ASN A 150 -17.06 2.95 -10.95
CA ASN A 150 -16.74 1.77 -10.16
C ASN A 150 -16.89 0.47 -10.98
N LEU A 151 -17.89 0.39 -11.85
CA LEU A 151 -18.09 -0.75 -12.75
C LEU A 151 -16.95 -0.91 -13.77
N VAL A 152 -16.55 0.17 -14.43
CA VAL A 152 -15.42 0.15 -15.38
C VAL A 152 -14.11 -0.15 -14.66
N PHE A 153 -13.89 0.47 -13.50
CA PHE A 153 -12.72 0.22 -12.67
C PHE A 153 -12.65 -1.25 -12.25
N THR A 154 -13.75 -1.82 -11.78
CA THR A 154 -13.83 -3.23 -11.36
C THR A 154 -13.67 -4.19 -12.52
N LEU A 155 -14.19 -3.87 -13.72
CA LEU A 155 -13.96 -4.69 -14.89
C LEU A 155 -12.47 -4.74 -15.27
N TYR A 156 -11.76 -3.63 -15.13
CA TYR A 156 -10.33 -3.54 -15.45
C TYR A 156 -9.44 -4.16 -14.34
N TYR A 157 -9.61 -3.76 -13.08
CA TYR A 157 -8.76 -4.19 -11.97
C TYR A 157 -9.26 -5.43 -11.21
N GLY A 158 -10.51 -5.84 -11.38
CA GLY A 158 -11.10 -7.01 -10.72
C GLY A 158 -10.25 -8.28 -10.84
N PRO A 159 -9.73 -8.63 -12.04
CA PRO A 159 -8.86 -9.79 -12.20
C PRO A 159 -7.60 -9.74 -11.32
N LEU A 160 -6.98 -8.57 -11.16
CA LEU A 160 -5.81 -8.39 -10.29
C LEU A 160 -6.17 -8.66 -8.82
N PHE A 161 -7.29 -8.15 -8.33
CA PHE A 161 -7.72 -8.36 -6.94
C PHE A 161 -8.22 -9.78 -6.66
N VAL A 162 -8.76 -10.47 -7.66
CA VAL A 162 -9.01 -11.92 -7.58
C VAL A 162 -7.69 -12.68 -7.40
N LEU A 163 -6.65 -12.34 -8.17
CA LEU A 163 -5.32 -12.93 -8.01
C LEU A 163 -4.75 -12.68 -6.61
N VAL A 164 -4.87 -11.45 -6.08
CA VAL A 164 -4.46 -11.11 -4.70
C VAL A 164 -5.16 -12.01 -3.68
N LYS A 165 -6.47 -12.23 -3.82
CA LYS A 165 -7.23 -13.11 -2.92
C LYS A 165 -6.77 -14.56 -2.98
N VAL A 166 -6.48 -15.08 -4.19
CA VAL A 166 -5.94 -16.43 -4.37
C VAL A 166 -4.57 -16.56 -3.71
N VAL A 167 -3.66 -15.62 -3.96
CA VAL A 167 -2.32 -15.60 -3.36
C VAL A 167 -2.41 -15.51 -1.83
N SER A 168 -3.27 -14.64 -1.30
CA SER A 168 -3.53 -14.55 0.14
C SER A 168 -3.99 -15.89 0.74
N GLY A 169 -4.90 -16.61 0.07
CA GLY A 169 -5.34 -17.94 0.50
C GLY A 169 -4.23 -19.01 0.45
N ILE A 170 -3.28 -18.91 -0.48
CA ILE A 170 -2.10 -19.78 -0.51
C ILE A 170 -1.15 -19.43 0.64
N LEU A 171 -0.95 -18.14 0.92
CA LEU A 171 -0.05 -17.71 2.00
C LEU A 171 -0.62 -18.01 3.40
N SER A 172 -1.94 -18.12 3.55
CA SER A 172 -2.56 -18.41 4.85
C SER A 172 -2.21 -19.79 5.41
N VAL A 173 -1.80 -20.74 4.56
CA VAL A 173 -1.35 -22.07 5.01
C VAL A 173 0.14 -22.12 5.36
N MET A 174 0.90 -21.06 5.06
CA MET A 174 2.32 -20.99 5.38
C MET A 174 2.53 -20.79 6.88
N PRO A 175 3.63 -21.29 7.49
CA PRO A 175 3.89 -21.09 8.91
C PRO A 175 4.27 -19.65 9.23
N THR A 176 4.06 -19.25 10.49
CA THR A 176 4.63 -18.01 11.06
C THR A 176 6.15 -18.13 11.01
N ASN A 177 6.87 -17.06 10.67
CA ASN A 177 8.31 -17.12 10.34
C ASN A 177 8.63 -18.06 9.16
N GLY A 178 7.81 -18.00 8.11
CA GLY A 178 7.99 -18.79 6.90
C GLY A 178 9.32 -18.52 6.16
N PRO A 179 9.64 -19.28 5.10
CA PRO A 179 10.88 -19.13 4.35
C PRO A 179 11.09 -17.69 3.86
N LYS A 180 12.19 -17.06 4.27
CA LYS A 180 12.51 -15.66 3.92
C LYS A 180 12.53 -15.40 2.41
N ALA A 181 12.94 -16.41 1.63
CA ALA A 181 12.96 -16.34 0.17
C ALA A 181 11.57 -16.04 -0.41
N ILE A 182 10.49 -16.55 0.19
CA ILE A 182 9.13 -16.28 -0.28
C ILE A 182 8.79 -14.80 -0.10
N ASN A 183 9.08 -14.22 1.08
CA ASN A 183 8.83 -12.80 1.29
C ASN A 183 9.62 -11.93 0.31
N ILE A 184 10.90 -12.22 0.06
CA ILE A 184 11.72 -11.47 -0.90
C ILE A 184 11.14 -11.58 -2.32
N VAL A 185 10.77 -12.79 -2.76
CA VAL A 185 10.15 -12.99 -4.08
C VAL A 185 8.84 -12.24 -4.17
N MET A 186 8.00 -12.26 -3.13
CA MET A 186 6.74 -11.54 -3.10
C MET A 186 6.93 -10.02 -3.12
N SER A 187 7.93 -9.48 -2.38
CA SER A 187 8.26 -8.05 -2.39
C SER A 187 8.72 -7.56 -3.77
N LEU A 188 9.30 -8.42 -4.61
CA LEU A 188 9.65 -8.10 -6.00
C LEU A 188 8.48 -8.34 -6.96
N ALA A 189 7.78 -9.46 -6.83
CA ALA A 189 6.75 -9.88 -7.78
C ALA A 189 5.50 -9.01 -7.71
N LEU A 190 5.06 -8.63 -6.50
CA LEU A 190 3.83 -7.84 -6.33
C LEU A 190 3.89 -6.48 -7.03
N PRO A 191 4.94 -5.65 -6.86
CA PRO A 191 5.06 -4.39 -7.59
C PRO A 191 5.12 -4.55 -9.11
N ILE A 192 5.78 -5.60 -9.61
CA ILE A 192 5.89 -5.86 -11.06
C ILE A 192 4.52 -6.21 -11.63
N ILE A 193 3.80 -7.14 -10.98
CA ILE A 193 2.47 -7.55 -11.40
C ILE A 193 1.51 -6.36 -11.31
N ALA A 194 1.47 -5.63 -10.20
CA ALA A 194 0.65 -4.43 -10.07
C ALA A 194 1.01 -3.38 -11.13
N GLY A 195 2.30 -3.16 -11.34
CA GLY A 195 2.84 -2.23 -12.34
C GLY A 195 2.34 -2.53 -13.76
N PHE A 196 2.19 -3.80 -14.14
CA PHE A 196 1.62 -4.18 -15.45
C PHE A 196 0.23 -3.59 -15.69
N TRP A 197 -0.62 -3.55 -14.65
CA TRP A 197 -1.98 -2.98 -14.73
C TRP A 197 -1.99 -1.46 -14.57
N ILE A 198 -1.08 -0.93 -13.75
CA ILE A 198 -1.07 0.49 -13.39
C ILE A 198 -0.40 1.35 -14.46
N VAL A 199 0.67 0.88 -15.10
CA VAL A 199 1.44 1.67 -16.06
C VAL A 199 0.58 2.28 -17.17
N PRO A 200 -0.34 1.54 -17.84
CA PRO A 200 -1.20 2.14 -18.86
C PRO A 200 -2.04 3.30 -18.33
N VAL A 201 -2.66 3.14 -17.15
CA VAL A 201 -3.51 4.16 -16.53
C VAL A 201 -2.67 5.32 -15.97
N GLY A 202 -1.48 5.04 -15.45
CA GLY A 202 -0.53 6.06 -15.00
C GLY A 202 -0.02 6.93 -16.13
N ILE A 203 0.24 6.35 -17.30
CA ILE A 203 0.59 7.12 -18.52
C ILE A 203 -0.56 8.05 -18.90
N LEU A 204 -1.81 7.56 -18.88
CA LEU A 204 -2.98 8.43 -19.09
C LEU A 204 -3.03 9.57 -18.06
N GLY A 205 -2.73 9.28 -16.78
CA GLY A 205 -2.70 10.26 -15.71
C GLY A 205 -1.61 11.33 -15.87
N VAL A 206 -0.48 11.01 -16.49
CA VAL A 206 0.58 11.99 -16.83
C VAL A 206 0.07 13.03 -17.83
N PHE A 207 -0.74 12.61 -18.79
CA PHE A 207 -1.29 13.49 -19.83
C PHE A 207 -2.68 14.06 -19.47
N TRP A 208 -3.26 13.66 -18.33
CA TRP A 208 -4.56 14.15 -17.91
C TRP A 208 -4.46 15.61 -17.45
N PRO A 209 -5.30 16.52 -17.97
CA PRO A 209 -5.27 17.91 -17.57
C PRO A 209 -5.61 18.01 -16.08
N VAL A 210 -4.66 18.50 -15.28
CA VAL A 210 -4.93 18.87 -13.90
C VAL A 210 -5.83 20.10 -13.95
N SER A 211 -7.15 19.90 -13.85
CA SER A 211 -8.06 21.02 -13.67
C SER A 211 -7.65 21.75 -12.40
N ALA A 212 -7.28 23.03 -12.50
CA ALA A 212 -6.72 23.87 -11.44
C ALA A 212 -7.69 24.14 -10.26
N GLY A 213 -8.73 23.33 -10.06
CA GLY A 213 -9.92 23.67 -9.29
C GLY A 213 -10.19 22.89 -8.00
N GLY A 214 -9.31 21.97 -7.57
CA GLY A 214 -9.54 21.20 -6.34
C GLY A 214 -8.35 21.27 -5.41
N LYS A 215 -8.37 22.19 -4.43
CA LYS A 215 -7.55 22.02 -3.23
C LYS A 215 -7.98 20.71 -2.58
N LYS A 216 -7.03 19.80 -2.34
CA LYS A 216 -7.22 18.68 -1.42
C LYS A 216 -7.28 19.30 -0.02
N ASP A 217 -8.46 19.35 0.57
CA ASP A 217 -8.65 19.60 2.01
C ASP A 217 -8.30 18.32 2.80
#